data_AF-A0A353T4L6-F1
#
_entry.id   AF-A0A353T4L6-F1
#
_cell.length_a   1.000
_cell.length_b   1.000
_cell.length_c   1.000
_cell.angle_alpha   90.00
_cell.angle_beta   90.00
_cell.angle_gamma   90.00
#
_symmetry.space_group_name_H-M   'P 1'
#
loop_
_entity.id
_entity.type
_entity.pdbx_description
1 polymer ?
#
loop_
_entity_poly.entity_id
_entity_poly.type
_entity_poly.pdbx_seq_one_letter_code
_entity_poly.pdbx_strand_id
1 'polypeptide(L)'
;MKAFQYSMESVLDYRRSVEEQEKQKYSQIWRELIRHKRTLRDYEEKLDAAVASRCTCTNHKVFEWKNLQQYILSLKKKVDMQRQLVAETEKAAEEKRRQLIHAQRDRKTIEKHKERAREKYDFDLQQAEQKITDELALYSYMRSDPGTESMKGGEWK
;
A
#
# COMPACT_ATOMS: atom_id res chain seq x y z
N MET A 1 -10.28 -31.91 12.14
CA MET A 1 -9.30 -31.46 11.13
C MET A 1 -8.47 -30.34 11.74
N LYS A 2 -7.17 -30.26 11.44
CA LYS A 2 -6.34 -29.14 11.90
C LYS A 2 -6.79 -27.86 11.19
N ALA A 3 -6.63 -26.69 11.81
CA ALA A 3 -6.83 -25.43 11.12
C ALA A 3 -5.61 -25.11 10.24
N PHE A 4 -5.82 -24.41 9.12
CA PHE A 4 -4.70 -23.97 8.27
C PHE A 4 -3.80 -23.02 9.06
N GLN A 5 -2.52 -23.38 9.19
CA GLN A 5 -1.52 -22.55 9.85
C GLN A 5 -0.43 -22.19 8.85
N TYR A 6 -0.33 -20.89 8.54
CA TYR A 6 0.68 -20.39 7.62
C TYR A 6 2.02 -20.21 8.33
N SER A 7 3.06 -20.86 7.82
CA SER A 7 4.40 -20.87 8.44
C SER A 7 5.09 -19.51 8.46
N MET A 8 4.69 -18.59 7.57
CA MET A 8 5.31 -17.26 7.44
C MET A 8 4.37 -16.12 7.89
N GLU A 9 3.43 -16.39 8.80
CA GLU A 9 2.51 -15.35 9.31
C GLU A 9 3.29 -14.19 9.98
N SER A 10 4.30 -14.51 10.78
CA SER A 10 5.18 -13.51 11.42
C SER A 10 5.92 -12.62 10.42
N VAL A 11 6.33 -13.18 9.27
CA VAL A 11 6.98 -12.43 8.20
C VAL A 11 5.98 -11.50 7.51
N LEU A 12 4.74 -11.94 7.36
CA LEU A 12 3.65 -11.15 6.78
C LEU A 12 3.31 -9.95 7.69
N ASP A 13 3.20 -10.18 8.99
CA ASP A 13 2.97 -9.13 9.99
C ASP A 13 4.13 -8.12 10.06
N TYR A 14 5.38 -8.60 10.02
CA TYR A 14 6.53 -7.72 9.91
C TYR A 14 6.46 -6.85 8.65
N ARG A 15 6.17 -7.43 7.48
CA ARG A 15 6.06 -6.65 6.23
C ARG A 15 4.91 -5.65 6.25
N ARG A 16 3.79 -5.96 6.91
CA ARG A 16 2.70 -5.00 7.15
C ARG A 16 3.16 -3.82 8.01
N SER A 17 3.93 -4.09 9.07
CA SER A 17 4.47 -3.03 9.92
C SER A 17 5.45 -2.13 9.15
N VAL A 18 6.29 -2.70 8.29
CA VAL A 18 7.22 -1.94 7.43
C VAL A 18 6.46 -1.06 6.44
N GLU A 19 5.42 -1.59 5.77
CA GLU A 19 4.58 -0.79 4.88
C GLU A 19 3.92 0.38 5.62
N GLU A 20 3.37 0.14 6.80
CA GLU A 20 2.71 1.20 7.59
C GLU A 20 3.71 2.28 8.01
N GLN A 21 4.94 1.91 8.39
CA GLN A 21 6.00 2.87 8.67
C GLN A 21 6.37 3.72 7.44
N GLU A 22 6.54 3.09 6.27
CA GLU A 22 6.85 3.83 5.03
C GLU A 22 5.69 4.73 4.59
N LYS A 23 4.45 4.29 4.82
CA LYS A 23 3.25 5.10 4.56
C LYS A 23 3.19 6.32 5.47
N GLN A 24 3.55 6.17 6.75
CA GLN A 24 3.64 7.30 7.68
C GLN A 24 4.73 8.29 7.27
N LYS A 25 5.92 7.80 6.91
CA LYS A 25 7.04 8.65 6.41
C LYS A 25 6.64 9.42 5.16
N TYR A 26 6.03 8.74 4.19
CA TYR A 26 5.51 9.39 2.97
C TYR A 26 4.45 10.44 3.30
N SER A 27 3.51 10.13 4.22
CA SER A 27 2.46 11.07 4.62
C SER A 27 3.00 12.30 5.37
N GLN A 28 4.10 12.18 6.09
CA GLN A 28 4.77 13.32 6.74
C GLN A 28 5.38 14.24 5.68
N ILE A 29 6.23 13.70 4.80
CA ILE A 29 6.89 14.49 3.75
C ILE A 29 5.88 15.08 2.75
N TRP A 30 4.79 14.36 2.45
CA TRP A 30 3.72 14.88 1.61
C TRP A 30 3.03 16.11 2.22
N ARG A 31 2.78 16.09 3.54
CA ARG A 31 2.23 17.26 4.25
C ARG A 31 3.19 18.44 4.23
N GLU A 32 4.49 18.18 4.42
CA GLU A 32 5.53 19.22 4.33
C GLU A 32 5.59 19.82 2.92
N LEU A 33 5.51 18.99 1.89
CA LEU A 33 5.47 19.43 0.50
C LEU A 33 4.28 20.34 0.23
N ILE A 34 3.08 19.96 0.68
CA ILE A 34 1.87 20.78 0.55
C ILE A 34 2.06 22.13 1.25
N ARG A 35 2.63 22.13 2.46
CA ARG A 35 2.92 23.35 3.21
C ARG A 35 3.88 24.25 2.43
N HIS A 36 4.97 23.70 1.90
CA HIS A 36 5.95 24.46 1.13
C HIS A 36 5.38 25.02 -0.18
N LYS A 37 4.50 24.27 -0.86
CA LYS A 37 3.79 24.76 -2.05
C LYS A 37 2.81 25.88 -1.73
N ARG A 38 2.12 25.80 -0.59
CA ARG A 38 1.24 26.87 -0.13
C ARG A 38 2.03 28.15 0.17
N THR A 39 3.12 28.02 0.93
CA THR A 39 4.00 29.16 1.22
C THR A 39 4.60 29.78 -0.04
N LEU A 40 4.96 28.95 -1.04
CA LEU A 40 5.41 29.44 -2.34
C LEU A 40 4.34 30.29 -3.02
N ARG A 41 3.10 29.79 -3.08
CA ARG A 41 1.96 30.52 -3.66
C ARG A 41 1.71 31.84 -2.94
N ASP A 42 1.76 31.84 -1.61
CA ASP A 42 1.59 33.06 -0.82
C ASP A 42 2.67 34.12 -1.15
N TYR A 43 3.90 33.70 -1.43
CA TYR A 43 4.98 34.62 -1.85
C TYR A 43 4.81 35.11 -3.28
N GLU A 44 4.35 34.25 -4.19
CA GLU A 44 4.04 34.62 -5.58
C GLU A 44 2.90 35.64 -5.63
N GLU A 45 1.80 35.41 -4.89
CA GLU A 45 0.68 36.35 -4.78
C GLU A 45 1.12 37.72 -4.22
N LYS A 46 1.95 37.72 -3.17
CA LYS A 46 2.52 38.97 -2.61
C LYS A 46 3.41 39.70 -3.60
N LEU A 47 4.16 38.96 -4.41
CA LEU A 47 5.03 39.52 -5.43
C LEU A 47 4.21 40.13 -6.56
N ASP A 48 3.17 39.44 -7.03
CA ASP A 48 2.28 39.93 -8.07
C ASP A 48 1.54 41.19 -7.62
N ALA A 49 1.05 41.21 -6.37
CA ALA A 49 0.44 42.41 -5.77
C ALA A 49 1.42 43.59 -5.69
N ALA A 50 2.68 43.35 -5.29
CA ALA A 50 3.71 44.39 -5.21
C ALA A 50 4.14 44.91 -6.59
N VAL A 51 4.13 44.05 -7.62
CA VAL A 51 4.39 44.45 -9.01
C VAL A 51 3.22 45.26 -9.56
N ALA A 52 1.98 44.84 -9.29
CA ALA A 52 0.78 45.57 -9.70
C ALA A 52 0.69 46.96 -9.05
N SER A 53 1.04 47.08 -7.76
CA SER A 53 1.08 48.38 -7.07
C SER A 53 2.12 49.33 -7.67
N ARG A 54 3.24 48.78 -8.16
CA ARG A 54 4.27 49.55 -8.89
C ARG A 54 3.76 50.09 -10.23
N CYS A 55 2.91 49.33 -10.93
CA CYS A 55 2.38 49.73 -12.24
C CYS A 55 1.24 50.75 -12.15
N THR A 56 0.49 50.76 -11.05
CA THR A 56 -0.70 51.61 -10.88
C THR A 56 -0.40 52.98 -10.27
N CYS A 57 0.73 53.15 -9.58
CA CYS A 57 1.07 54.40 -8.92
C CYS A 57 2.11 55.20 -9.72
N THR A 58 1.67 56.32 -10.31
CA THR A 58 2.52 57.23 -11.11
C THR A 58 3.23 58.32 -10.29
N ASN A 59 2.85 58.52 -9.02
CA ASN A 59 3.22 59.72 -8.24
C ASN A 59 3.96 59.43 -6.90
N HIS A 60 4.80 58.39 -6.85
CA HIS A 60 5.60 58.09 -5.65
C HIS A 60 6.76 59.06 -5.47
N LYS A 61 7.07 59.40 -4.20
CA LYS A 61 8.36 60.04 -3.87
C LYS A 61 9.49 59.06 -4.21
N VAL A 62 10.63 59.56 -4.69
CA VAL A 62 11.80 58.75 -5.10
C VAL A 62 12.20 57.70 -4.04
N PHE A 63 12.06 58.04 -2.76
CA PHE A 63 12.33 57.14 -1.63
C PHE A 63 11.37 55.93 -1.56
N GLU A 64 10.06 56.16 -1.75
CA GLU A 64 9.05 55.10 -1.70
C GLU A 64 9.21 54.12 -2.86
N TRP A 65 9.60 54.64 -4.03
CA TRP A 65 9.90 53.82 -5.20
C TRP A 65 11.11 52.90 -4.98
N LYS A 66 12.18 53.42 -4.35
CA LYS A 66 13.37 52.64 -3.98
C LYS A 66 13.03 51.53 -2.98
N ASN A 67 12.21 51.83 -1.97
CA ASN A 67 11.76 50.85 -0.97
C ASN A 67 10.90 49.75 -1.62
N LEU A 68 9.96 50.11 -2.50
CA LEU A 68 9.12 49.15 -3.21
C LEU A 68 9.98 48.23 -4.10
N GLN A 69 10.97 48.79 -4.80
CA GLN A 69 11.88 48.00 -5.63
C GLN A 69 12.72 47.03 -4.79
N GLN A 70 13.25 47.47 -3.64
CA GLN A 70 13.97 46.59 -2.71
C GLN A 70 13.08 45.48 -2.15
N TYR A 71 11.83 45.81 -1.82
CA TYR A 71 10.84 44.85 -1.35
C TYR A 71 10.55 43.77 -2.40
N ILE A 72 10.30 44.16 -3.66
CA ILE A 72 10.09 43.23 -4.78
C ILE A 72 11.32 42.33 -4.98
N LEU A 73 12.54 42.89 -4.94
CA LEU A 73 13.78 42.10 -5.06
C LEU A 73 13.92 41.10 -3.91
N SER A 74 13.56 41.49 -2.69
CA SER A 74 13.58 40.59 -1.54
C SER A 74 12.55 39.46 -1.67
N LEU A 75 11.35 39.76 -2.19
CA LEU A 75 10.31 38.77 -2.45
C LEU A 75 10.73 37.80 -3.55
N LYS A 76 11.34 38.28 -4.65
CA LYS A 76 11.90 37.41 -5.69
C LYS A 76 12.88 36.40 -5.12
N LYS A 77 13.85 36.86 -4.33
CA LYS A 77 14.81 35.97 -3.65
C LYS A 77 14.12 34.95 -2.76
N LYS A 78 13.08 35.35 -2.01
CA LYS A 78 12.30 34.43 -1.16
C LYS A 78 11.54 33.40 -1.99
N VAL A 79 10.93 33.79 -3.10
CA VAL A 79 10.27 32.89 -4.05
C VAL A 79 11.28 31.87 -4.61
N ASP A 80 12.44 32.32 -5.06
CA ASP A 80 13.47 31.44 -5.64
C ASP A 80 13.98 30.42 -4.62
N MET A 81 14.28 30.86 -3.38
CA MET A 81 14.66 29.95 -2.29
C MET A 81 13.53 28.96 -1.96
N GLN A 82 12.28 29.44 -1.91
CA GLN A 82 11.13 28.58 -1.61
C GLN A 82 10.86 27.57 -2.73
N ARG A 83 11.10 27.94 -4.00
CA ARG A 83 11.02 27.02 -5.16
C ARG A 83 12.06 25.92 -5.08
N GLN A 84 13.31 26.27 -4.73
CA GLN A 84 14.37 25.29 -4.51
C GLN A 84 13.98 24.30 -3.40
N LEU A 85 13.50 24.81 -2.27
CA LEU A 85 13.05 23.98 -1.16
C LEU A 85 11.88 23.05 -1.55
N VAL A 86 10.91 23.55 -2.32
CA VAL A 86 9.83 22.71 -2.87
C VAL A 86 10.41 21.61 -3.75
N ALA A 87 11.31 21.93 -4.68
CA ALA A 87 11.90 20.95 -5.58
C ALA A 87 12.71 19.87 -4.84
N GLU A 88 13.44 20.24 -3.79
CA GLU A 88 14.14 19.29 -2.92
C GLU A 88 13.16 18.38 -2.16
N THR A 89 12.10 18.97 -1.61
CA THR A 89 11.05 18.22 -0.90
C THR A 89 10.28 17.29 -1.86
N GLU A 90 10.06 17.69 -3.12
CA GLU A 90 9.45 16.84 -4.14
C GLU A 90 10.31 15.62 -4.46
N LYS A 91 11.63 15.80 -4.59
CA LYS A 91 12.56 14.69 -4.79
C LYS A 91 12.52 13.72 -3.62
N ALA A 92 12.54 14.22 -2.38
CA ALA A 92 12.44 13.40 -1.19
C ALA A 92 11.09 12.67 -1.09
N ALA A 93 9.99 13.34 -1.45
CA ALA A 93 8.66 12.75 -1.48
C ALA A 93 8.56 11.60 -2.49
N GLU A 94 9.13 11.80 -3.69
CA GLU A 94 9.16 10.78 -4.74
C GLU A 94 10.03 9.57 -4.34
N GLU A 95 11.16 9.79 -3.67
CA GLU A 95 11.97 8.70 -3.14
C GLU A 95 11.18 7.86 -2.12
N LYS A 96 10.50 8.53 -1.18
CA LYS A 96 9.65 7.84 -0.19
C LYS A 96 8.46 7.14 -0.80
N ARG A 97 7.88 7.71 -1.86
CA ARG A 97 6.83 7.07 -2.64
C ARG A 97 7.31 5.76 -3.24
N ARG A 98 8.52 5.73 -3.81
CA ARG A 98 9.12 4.50 -4.37
C ARG A 98 9.37 3.46 -3.29
N GLN A 99 9.86 3.88 -2.12
CA GLN A 99 10.05 2.99 -0.95
C GLN A 99 8.73 2.36 -0.49
N LEU A 100 7.65 3.15 -0.41
CA LEU A 100 6.31 2.66 -0.10
C LEU A 100 5.80 1.65 -1.15
N ILE A 101 5.98 1.94 -2.44
CA ILE A 101 5.58 1.02 -3.52
C ILE A 101 6.36 -0.30 -3.42
N HIS A 102 7.65 -0.26 -3.08
CA HIS A 102 8.45 -1.46 -2.88
C HIS A 102 7.93 -2.28 -1.70
N ALA A 103 7.70 -1.65 -0.55
CA ALA A 103 7.15 -2.32 0.63
C ALA A 103 5.78 -2.97 0.35
N GLN A 104 4.92 -2.29 -0.42
CA GLN A 104 3.62 -2.82 -0.86
C GLN A 104 3.77 -4.05 -1.76
N ARG A 105 4.73 -4.04 -2.70
CA ARG A 105 5.02 -5.19 -3.56
C ARG A 105 5.54 -6.38 -2.74
N ASP A 106 6.40 -6.12 -1.77
CA ASP A 106 6.93 -7.14 -0.87
C ASP A 106 5.83 -7.79 -0.03
N ARG A 107 4.90 -6.99 0.52
CA ARG A 107 3.73 -7.53 1.25
C ARG A 107 2.87 -8.39 0.32
N LYS A 108 2.51 -7.87 -0.85
CA LYS A 108 1.66 -8.59 -1.83
C LYS A 108 2.26 -9.91 -2.28
N THR A 109 3.59 -9.98 -2.42
CA THR A 109 4.29 -11.21 -2.78
C THR A 109 4.09 -12.30 -1.72
N ILE A 110 4.18 -11.95 -0.43
CA ILE A 110 3.95 -12.90 0.68
C ILE A 110 2.47 -13.24 0.83
N GLU A 111 1.56 -12.28 0.61
CA GLU A 111 0.12 -12.55 0.60
C GLU A 111 -0.25 -13.56 -0.49
N LYS A 112 0.31 -13.41 -1.70
CA LYS A 112 0.10 -14.37 -2.80
C LYS A 112 0.70 -15.74 -2.48
N HIS A 113 1.82 -15.80 -1.78
CA HIS A 113 2.40 -17.07 -1.32
C HIS A 113 1.48 -17.75 -0.28
N LYS A 114 0.92 -16.98 0.65
CA LYS A 114 -0.07 -17.48 1.63
C LYS A 114 -1.33 -18.02 0.97
N GLU A 115 -1.84 -17.31 -0.05
CA GLU A 115 -3.00 -17.74 -0.84
C GLU A 115 -2.75 -19.11 -1.48
N ARG A 116 -1.62 -19.28 -2.19
CA ARG A 116 -1.23 -20.57 -2.80
C ARG A 116 -1.05 -21.69 -1.78
N ALA A 117 -0.46 -21.38 -0.62
CA ALA A 117 -0.31 -22.36 0.46
C ALA A 117 -1.68 -22.81 0.99
N ARG A 118 -2.65 -21.90 1.04
CA ARG A 118 -4.03 -22.20 1.43
C ARG A 118 -4.77 -23.03 0.39
N GLU A 119 -4.67 -22.67 -0.88
CA GLU A 119 -5.23 -23.47 -1.98
C GLU A 119 -4.73 -24.92 -1.95
N LYS A 120 -3.43 -25.11 -1.72
CA LYS A 120 -2.84 -26.43 -1.60
C LYS A 120 -3.37 -27.20 -0.39
N TYR A 121 -3.49 -26.53 0.76
CA TYR A 121 -4.06 -27.14 1.96
C TYR A 121 -5.52 -27.59 1.75
N ASP A 122 -6.34 -26.73 1.12
CA ASP A 122 -7.74 -27.02 0.84
C ASP A 122 -7.87 -28.19 -0.16
N PHE A 123 -7.00 -28.25 -1.18
CA PHE A 123 -6.93 -29.37 -2.11
C PHE A 123 -6.55 -30.70 -1.41
N ASP A 124 -5.51 -30.69 -0.57
CA ASP A 124 -5.06 -31.88 0.16
C ASP A 124 -6.16 -32.36 1.13
N LEU A 125 -6.90 -31.43 1.74
CA LEU A 125 -8.03 -31.75 2.62
C LEU A 125 -9.18 -32.40 1.84
N GLN A 126 -9.58 -31.82 0.71
CA GLN A 126 -10.61 -32.39 -0.17
C GLN A 126 -10.22 -33.80 -0.66
N GLN A 127 -8.95 -34.00 -1.02
CA GLN A 127 -8.46 -35.30 -1.46
C GLN A 127 -8.52 -36.34 -0.31
N ALA A 128 -8.22 -35.94 0.93
CA ALA A 128 -8.33 -36.82 2.08
C ALA A 128 -9.79 -37.16 2.40
N GLU A 129 -10.70 -36.18 2.34
CA GLU A 129 -12.14 -36.40 2.53
C GLU A 129 -12.74 -37.32 1.45
N GLN A 130 -12.35 -37.13 0.20
CA GLN A 130 -12.78 -37.99 -0.91
C GLN A 130 -12.34 -39.44 -0.67
N LYS A 131 -11.08 -39.67 -0.28
CA LYS A 131 -10.59 -41.03 0.05
C LYS A 131 -11.40 -41.70 1.16
N ILE A 132 -11.68 -40.97 2.24
CA ILE A 132 -12.49 -41.49 3.35
C ILE A 132 -13.91 -41.83 2.87
N THR A 133 -14.49 -40.99 2.01
CA THR A 133 -15.82 -41.20 1.44
C THR A 133 -15.86 -42.43 0.53
N ASP A 134 -14.86 -42.59 -0.34
CA ASP A 134 -14.74 -43.73 -1.24
C ASP A 134 -14.53 -45.04 -0.45
N GLU A 135 -13.70 -45.02 0.60
CA GLU A 135 -13.53 -46.15 1.52
C GLU A 135 -14.84 -46.52 2.21
N LEU A 136 -15.57 -45.54 2.78
CA LEU A 136 -16.88 -45.75 3.40
C LEU A 136 -17.91 -46.33 2.41
N ALA A 137 -17.93 -45.81 1.17
CA ALA A 137 -18.79 -46.32 0.12
C ALA A 137 -18.46 -47.78 -0.21
N LEU A 138 -17.17 -48.13 -0.32
CA LEU A 138 -16.71 -49.50 -0.55
C LEU A 138 -17.13 -50.44 0.61
N TYR A 139 -16.94 -50.02 1.86
CA TYR A 139 -17.38 -50.78 3.03
C TYR A 139 -18.90 -50.98 3.05
N SER A 140 -19.68 -49.95 2.71
CA SER A 140 -21.14 -50.04 2.64
C SER A 140 -21.58 -50.99 1.52
N TYR A 141 -20.94 -50.95 0.35
CA TYR A 141 -21.20 -51.84 -0.76
C TYR A 141 -20.89 -53.30 -0.39
N MET A 142 -19.71 -53.57 0.17
CA MET A 142 -19.34 -54.91 0.65
C MET A 142 -20.29 -55.47 1.70
N ARG A 143 -20.95 -54.61 2.49
CA ARG A 143 -21.93 -55.00 3.51
C ARG A 143 -23.34 -55.20 2.95
N SER A 144 -23.64 -54.62 1.78
CA SER A 144 -24.96 -54.68 1.13
C SER A 144 -25.01 -55.72 0.01
N ASP A 145 -23.84 -56.22 -0.44
CA ASP A 145 -23.74 -57.28 -1.43
C ASP A 145 -24.25 -58.62 -0.82
N PRO A 146 -25.38 -59.19 -1.29
CA PRO A 146 -25.96 -60.42 -0.73
C PRO A 146 -25.18 -61.70 -1.05
N GLY A 147 -23.97 -61.59 -1.62
CA GLY A 147 -23.22 -62.69 -2.22
C GLY A 147 -22.50 -63.63 -1.26
N THR A 148 -22.51 -63.39 0.06
CA THR A 148 -21.80 -64.23 1.05
C THR A 148 -22.72 -65.08 1.93
N GLU A 149 -24.05 -65.01 1.78
CA GLU A 149 -24.99 -65.90 2.48
C GLU A 149 -25.33 -67.19 1.72
N SER A 150 -24.90 -67.38 0.47
CA SER A 150 -25.27 -68.57 -0.32
C SER A 150 -24.36 -69.81 -0.16
N MET A 151 -23.33 -69.77 0.70
CA MET A 151 -22.45 -70.94 0.94
C MET A 151 -22.66 -71.65 2.29
N LYS A 152 -23.77 -71.37 3.02
CA LYS A 152 -24.16 -72.16 4.19
C LYS A 152 -25.59 -72.68 4.05
N GLY A 153 -25.74 -73.78 3.31
CA GLY A 153 -27.04 -74.43 3.19
C GLY A 153 -27.10 -75.64 2.28
N GLY A 154 -25.96 -76.29 1.99
CA GLY A 154 -26.00 -77.69 1.62
C GLY A 154 -26.02 -78.49 2.90
N GLU A 155 -27.14 -79.15 3.22
CA GLU A 155 -27.16 -80.55 3.64
C GLU A 155 -28.54 -81.08 4.14
N TRP A 156 -28.89 -82.22 3.54
CA TRP A 156 -29.75 -83.34 3.98
C TRP A 156 -31.29 -83.30 3.92
N LYS A 157 -31.76 -84.22 3.06
CA LYS A 157 -32.99 -85.03 3.02
C LYS A 157 -34.20 -84.51 2.25
#